data_AF-A0A934YKG8-F1
#
_entry.id   AF-A0A934YKG8-F1
#
_cell.length_a   1.000
_cell.length_b   1.000
_cell.length_c   1.000
_cell.angle_alpha   90.00
_cell.angle_beta   90.00
_cell.angle_gamma   90.00
#
_symmetry.space_group_name_H-M   'P 1'
#
loop_
_entity.id
_entity.type
_entity.pdbx_description
1 polymer ?
#
loop_
_entity_poly.entity_id
_entity_poly.type
_entity_poly.pdbx_seq_one_letter_code
_entity_poly.pdbx_strand_id
1 'polypeptide(L)'
;MHASSAAPPSLATPHGLGRLALAGAVVLALLALHCGGGTQGADTGAVCPPGSTLTYASFGKPFMDNYCVSCHSGKERPNLDSATSVKREIRGILSTTAAGPKATNDSMPTDSDVPQDERVKLGEWLACGAP
;
A
#
# COMPACT_ATOMS: atom_id res chain seq x y z
N MET A 1 19.90 74.69 44.54
CA MET A 1 20.55 74.18 45.76
C MET A 1 20.61 72.67 45.61
N HIS A 2 21.81 72.16 45.32
CA HIS A 2 22.40 70.84 45.62
C HIS A 2 21.49 69.57 45.61
N ALA A 3 21.69 68.57 44.72
CA ALA A 3 22.80 67.59 44.66
C ALA A 3 22.83 66.68 45.91
N SER A 4 23.03 65.36 45.89
CA SER A 4 23.57 64.44 44.88
C SER A 4 23.47 62.99 45.41
N SER A 5 23.79 62.04 44.52
CA SER A 5 24.35 60.69 44.77
C SER A 5 23.40 59.56 45.20
N ALA A 6 23.63 58.29 44.88
CA ALA A 6 24.40 57.54 43.87
C ALA A 6 24.13 56.04 44.18
N ALA A 7 24.20 55.17 43.19
CA ALA A 7 24.04 53.69 43.27
C ALA A 7 25.13 52.99 44.12
N PRO A 8 25.04 51.70 44.56
CA PRO A 8 25.15 50.48 43.70
C PRO A 8 24.47 49.21 44.33
N PRO A 9 24.95 47.94 44.19
CA PRO A 9 25.02 47.02 43.03
C PRO A 9 24.17 45.72 43.20
N SER A 10 24.20 44.86 42.17
CA SER A 10 23.69 43.48 42.08
C SER A 10 23.88 42.58 43.31
N LEU A 11 22.92 41.67 43.57
CA LEU A 11 23.10 40.20 43.48
C LEU A 11 21.86 39.40 43.97
N ALA A 12 21.76 38.19 43.40
CA ALA A 12 21.14 36.97 43.94
C ALA A 12 19.61 36.75 43.83
N THR A 13 19.28 35.86 42.90
CA THR A 13 18.15 34.92 42.89
C THR A 13 18.00 34.19 44.24
N PRO A 14 16.77 33.81 44.66
CA PRO A 14 16.30 32.47 44.29
C PRO A 14 14.78 32.31 44.05
N HIS A 15 14.48 31.38 43.15
CA HIS A 15 13.36 30.43 43.11
C HIS A 15 12.05 30.81 43.82
N GLY A 16 11.07 31.25 43.02
CA GLY A 16 9.65 31.21 43.37
C GLY A 16 8.88 30.56 42.23
N LEU A 17 8.34 29.36 42.49
CA LEU A 17 7.41 28.64 41.62
C LEU A 17 6.25 29.57 41.21
N GLY A 18 6.07 29.77 39.90
CA GLY A 18 4.99 30.60 39.38
C GLY A 18 4.62 30.15 37.97
N ARG A 19 3.43 29.60 37.87
CA ARG A 19 2.80 29.01 36.68
C ARG A 19 2.60 30.04 35.56
N LEU A 20 2.28 29.53 34.36
CA LEU A 20 1.93 30.18 33.09
C LEU A 20 3.15 30.46 32.19
N ALA A 21 3.23 30.03 30.93
CA ALA A 21 2.21 29.54 30.02
C ALA A 21 2.86 28.54 29.02
N LEU A 22 2.41 27.28 29.05
CA LEU A 22 2.59 26.37 27.91
C LEU A 22 1.65 26.85 26.80
N ALA A 23 2.11 27.70 25.91
CA ALA A 23 1.35 28.06 24.72
C ALA A 23 2.29 28.50 23.59
N GLY A 24 2.86 27.53 22.87
CA GLY A 24 3.55 27.85 21.62
C GLY A 24 4.64 26.85 21.22
N ALA A 25 4.27 25.61 20.86
CA ALA A 25 5.13 24.74 20.04
C ALA A 25 4.45 23.43 19.55
N VAL A 26 3.11 23.32 19.48
CA VAL A 26 2.46 22.03 19.13
C VAL A 26 1.33 22.21 18.10
N VAL A 27 1.59 22.89 16.98
CA VAL A 27 0.63 22.95 15.86
C VAL A 27 1.32 22.83 14.49
N LEU A 28 2.41 22.08 14.37
CA LEU A 28 3.06 21.88 13.06
C LEU A 28 3.74 20.51 12.92
N ALA A 29 3.03 19.42 13.25
CA ALA A 29 3.54 18.06 13.06
C ALA A 29 2.45 17.00 12.82
N LEU A 30 1.37 17.34 12.09
CA LEU A 30 0.27 16.41 11.78
C LEU A 30 -0.09 16.40 10.28
N LEU A 31 0.93 16.42 9.41
CA LEU A 31 0.78 16.18 7.97
C LEU A 31 1.55 14.92 7.54
N ALA A 32 1.48 13.88 8.36
CA ALA A 32 1.98 12.56 7.98
C ALA A 32 0.87 11.77 7.26
N LEU A 33 0.97 11.77 5.93
CA LEU A 33 0.81 10.58 5.09
C LEU A 33 -0.56 9.87 5.12
N HIS A 34 -1.57 10.46 4.45
CA HIS A 34 -2.68 9.68 3.91
C HIS A 34 -2.26 9.06 2.56
N CYS A 35 -1.59 7.91 2.60
CA CYS A 35 -1.49 7.05 1.43
C CYS A 35 -2.79 6.25 1.33
N GLY A 36 -3.51 6.37 0.21
CA GLY A 36 -4.81 5.74 -0.02
C GLY A 36 -4.74 4.22 0.17
N GLY A 37 -5.29 3.74 1.27
CA GLY A 37 -5.42 2.32 1.60
C GLY A 37 -6.54 1.68 0.79
N GLY A 38 -6.25 1.25 -0.43
CA GLY A 38 -6.91 0.05 -0.94
C GLY A 38 -6.44 -1.11 -0.06
N THR A 39 -7.35 -1.98 0.38
CA THR A 39 -7.00 -3.19 1.14
C THR A 39 -6.12 -4.07 0.26
N GLN A 40 -4.82 -3.90 0.40
CA GLN A 40 -3.82 -4.73 -0.25
C GLN A 40 -3.87 -6.09 0.46
N GLY A 41 -4.22 -7.16 -0.25
CA GLY A 41 -4.19 -8.50 0.34
C GLY A 41 -2.78 -8.91 0.75
N ALA A 42 -2.69 -10.06 1.40
CA ALA A 42 -1.43 -10.56 1.94
C ALA A 42 -0.42 -10.84 0.82
N ASP A 43 0.88 -10.70 1.13
CA ASP A 43 1.94 -11.21 0.25
C ASP A 43 1.78 -12.74 0.10
N THR A 44 1.40 -13.19 -1.10
CA THR A 44 1.20 -14.61 -1.39
C THR A 44 2.51 -15.40 -1.38
N GLY A 45 3.65 -14.72 -1.56
CA GLY A 45 4.95 -15.34 -1.73
C GLY A 45 5.07 -16.21 -2.99
N ALA A 46 4.21 -15.98 -4.00
CA ALA A 46 4.27 -16.71 -5.26
C ALA A 46 5.64 -16.55 -5.94
N VAL A 47 6.14 -17.64 -6.53
CA VAL A 47 7.44 -17.69 -7.20
C VAL A 47 7.26 -18.21 -8.62
N CYS A 48 8.11 -17.76 -9.54
CA CYS A 48 8.15 -18.33 -10.89
C CYS A 48 8.84 -19.70 -10.84
N PRO A 49 8.16 -20.82 -11.11
CA PRO A 49 8.80 -22.13 -11.09
C PRO A 49 9.80 -22.25 -12.26
N PRO A 50 10.94 -22.93 -12.06
CA PRO A 50 11.90 -23.16 -13.13
C PRO A 50 11.23 -23.97 -14.24
N GLY A 51 11.36 -23.51 -15.49
CA GLY A 51 10.77 -24.18 -16.65
C GLY A 51 9.26 -23.99 -16.79
N SER A 52 8.67 -22.98 -16.15
CA SER A 52 7.25 -22.63 -16.35
C SER A 52 6.90 -22.55 -17.84
N THR A 53 5.80 -23.21 -18.22
CA THR A 53 5.25 -23.23 -19.58
C THR A 53 3.99 -22.37 -19.72
N LEU A 54 3.60 -21.67 -18.65
CA LEU A 54 2.44 -20.79 -18.65
C LEU A 54 2.74 -19.55 -19.48
N THR A 55 1.89 -19.27 -20.47
CA THR A 55 1.99 -18.09 -21.33
C THR A 55 0.67 -17.31 -21.30
N TYR A 56 0.69 -16.08 -21.80
CA TYR A 56 -0.55 -15.34 -22.01
C TYR A 56 -1.54 -16.11 -22.91
N ALA A 57 -1.08 -16.81 -23.94
CA ALA A 57 -1.97 -17.55 -24.83
C ALA A 57 -2.51 -18.83 -24.20
N SER A 58 -1.68 -19.59 -23.49
CA SER A 58 -2.03 -20.91 -22.93
C SER A 58 -2.77 -20.84 -21.60
N PHE A 59 -2.56 -19.78 -20.82
CA PHE A 59 -3.14 -19.66 -19.48
C PHE A 59 -3.69 -18.26 -19.20
N GLY A 60 -2.87 -17.22 -19.39
CA GLY A 60 -3.21 -15.86 -18.94
C GLY A 60 -4.54 -15.37 -19.52
N LYS A 61 -4.67 -15.34 -20.85
CA LYS A 61 -5.89 -14.87 -21.52
C LYS A 61 -7.14 -15.67 -21.12
N PRO A 62 -7.15 -17.02 -21.19
CA PRO A 62 -8.27 -17.81 -20.70
C PRO A 62 -8.66 -17.48 -19.25
N PHE A 63 -7.70 -17.34 -18.35
CA PHE A 63 -7.94 -16.99 -16.95
C PHE A 63 -8.57 -15.59 -16.84
N MET A 64 -7.96 -14.58 -17.47
CA MET A 64 -8.44 -13.21 -17.40
C MET A 64 -9.86 -13.07 -17.99
N ASP A 65 -10.13 -13.72 -19.12
CA ASP A 65 -11.44 -13.70 -19.76
C ASP A 65 -12.52 -14.32 -18.86
N ASN A 66 -12.18 -15.41 -18.17
CA ASN A 66 -13.13 -16.15 -17.35
C ASN A 66 -13.43 -15.46 -16.01
N TYR A 67 -12.45 -14.81 -15.40
CA TYR A 67 -12.55 -14.33 -14.01
C TYR A 67 -12.42 -12.82 -13.83
N CYS A 68 -11.95 -12.06 -14.83
CA CYS A 68 -11.60 -10.65 -14.62
C CYS A 68 -12.29 -9.69 -15.59
N VAL A 69 -12.29 -10.03 -16.89
CA VAL A 69 -12.63 -9.10 -17.99
C VAL A 69 -14.10 -8.68 -17.96
N SER A 70 -15.03 -9.49 -17.43
CA SER A 70 -16.45 -9.15 -17.33
C SER A 70 -16.70 -7.78 -16.65
N CYS A 71 -15.89 -7.46 -15.63
CA CYS A 71 -15.87 -6.20 -14.91
C CYS A 71 -14.71 -5.30 -15.37
N HIS A 72 -13.53 -5.87 -15.61
CA HIS A 72 -12.30 -5.13 -15.90
C HIS A 72 -12.05 -4.90 -17.40
N SER A 73 -13.08 -4.81 -18.23
CA SER A 73 -13.00 -4.37 -19.64
C SER A 73 -13.57 -2.96 -19.85
N GLY A 74 -13.29 -2.05 -18.92
CA GLY A 74 -13.72 -0.65 -18.98
C GLY A 74 -14.95 -0.30 -18.15
N LYS A 75 -15.57 -1.27 -17.44
CA LYS A 75 -16.63 -0.97 -16.45
C LYS A 75 -16.00 -0.57 -15.11
N GLU A 76 -15.03 -1.35 -14.66
CA GLU A 76 -14.27 -1.11 -13.43
C GLU A 76 -12.79 -0.91 -13.72
N ARG A 77 -12.11 -0.21 -12.79
CA ARG A 77 -10.65 -0.03 -12.84
C ARG A 77 -9.94 -1.01 -11.90
N PRO A 78 -8.74 -1.51 -12.27
CA PRO A 78 -8.01 -1.25 -13.53
C PRO A 78 -8.62 -1.95 -14.74
N ASN A 79 -8.19 -1.58 -15.96
CA ASN A 79 -8.58 -2.31 -17.18
C ASN A 79 -7.63 -3.51 -17.37
N LEU A 80 -8.14 -4.72 -17.53
CA LEU A 80 -7.37 -5.98 -17.56
C LEU A 80 -7.60 -6.78 -18.85
N ASP A 81 -8.11 -6.13 -19.90
CA ASP A 81 -8.46 -6.69 -21.22
C ASP A 81 -7.26 -6.88 -22.19
N SER A 82 -6.02 -6.67 -21.73
CA SER A 82 -4.82 -6.83 -22.56
C SER A 82 -3.63 -7.34 -21.77
N ALA A 83 -2.72 -8.07 -22.42
CA ALA A 83 -1.47 -8.52 -21.80
C ALA A 83 -0.66 -7.36 -21.21
N THR A 84 -0.59 -6.23 -21.92
CA THR A 84 0.14 -5.05 -21.47
C THR A 84 -0.49 -4.45 -20.20
N SER A 85 -1.81 -4.45 -20.09
CA SER A 85 -2.48 -3.95 -18.88
C SER A 85 -2.33 -4.89 -17.70
N VAL A 86 -2.46 -6.20 -17.93
CA VAL A 86 -2.18 -7.22 -16.90
C VAL A 86 -0.76 -7.09 -16.37
N LYS A 87 0.25 -6.93 -17.24
CA LYS A 87 1.65 -6.73 -16.84
C LYS A 87 1.86 -5.52 -15.94
N ARG A 88 1.13 -4.42 -16.16
CA ARG A 88 1.19 -3.23 -15.29
C ARG A 88 0.57 -3.49 -13.91
N GLU A 89 -0.44 -4.34 -13.85
CA GLU A 89 -1.26 -4.58 -12.65
C GLU A 89 -0.87 -5.86 -11.89
N ILE A 90 0.25 -6.52 -12.23
CA ILE A 90 0.71 -7.78 -11.60
C ILE A 90 0.60 -7.74 -10.07
N ARG A 91 1.07 -6.66 -9.44
CA ARG A 91 1.01 -6.51 -7.97
C ARG A 91 -0.42 -6.43 -7.45
N GLY A 92 -1.30 -5.72 -8.15
CA GLY A 92 -2.71 -5.63 -7.80
C GLY A 92 -3.36 -7.01 -7.84
N ILE A 93 -3.18 -7.73 -8.95
CA ILE A 93 -3.78 -9.06 -9.15
C ILE A 93 -3.24 -10.09 -8.13
N LEU A 94 -1.93 -10.06 -7.85
CA LEU A 94 -1.33 -10.86 -6.78
C LEU A 94 -1.99 -10.58 -5.41
N SER A 95 -2.28 -9.32 -5.11
CA SER A 95 -2.85 -8.89 -3.83
C SER A 95 -4.37 -9.12 -3.70
N THR A 96 -5.08 -9.51 -4.76
CA THR A 96 -6.55 -9.68 -4.70
C THR A 96 -7.05 -11.07 -5.04
N THR A 97 -6.32 -11.84 -5.86
CA THR A 97 -6.86 -13.08 -6.46
C THR A 97 -5.91 -14.27 -6.38
N ALA A 98 -4.59 -14.02 -6.40
CA ALA A 98 -3.62 -15.09 -6.50
C ALA A 98 -3.40 -15.83 -5.18
N ALA A 99 -2.83 -17.04 -5.29
CA ALA A 99 -2.32 -17.82 -4.18
C ALA A 99 -0.83 -18.10 -4.34
N GLY A 100 -0.19 -18.37 -3.21
CA GLY A 100 1.21 -18.79 -3.13
C GLY A 100 1.47 -19.49 -1.80
N PRO A 101 2.73 -19.86 -1.51
CA PRO A 101 3.09 -20.62 -0.32
C PRO A 101 2.78 -19.92 1.01
N LYS A 102 2.60 -18.59 1.01
CA LYS A 102 2.37 -17.81 2.24
C LYS A 102 0.91 -17.46 2.47
N ALA A 103 0.15 -17.24 1.40
CA ALA A 103 -1.23 -16.77 1.51
C ALA A 103 -2.04 -17.05 0.23
N THR A 104 -3.36 -16.99 0.38
CA THR A 104 -4.33 -16.93 -0.72
C THR A 104 -5.13 -15.65 -0.57
N ASN A 105 -5.23 -14.88 -1.65
CA ASN A 105 -6.09 -13.70 -1.72
C ASN A 105 -7.33 -14.04 -2.57
N ASP A 106 -8.50 -13.66 -2.07
CA ASP A 106 -9.80 -14.08 -2.62
C ASP A 106 -10.82 -12.94 -2.75
N SER A 107 -10.37 -11.68 -2.64
CA SER A 107 -11.24 -10.50 -2.73
C SER A 107 -11.72 -10.20 -4.15
N MET A 108 -11.10 -10.81 -5.17
CA MET A 108 -11.52 -10.72 -6.56
C MET A 108 -11.49 -12.10 -7.23
N PRO A 109 -12.43 -12.39 -8.15
CA PRO A 109 -13.64 -11.60 -8.44
C PRO A 109 -14.67 -11.66 -7.29
N THR A 110 -15.59 -10.69 -7.23
CA THR A 110 -16.62 -10.62 -6.17
C THR A 110 -17.89 -11.39 -6.49
N ASP A 111 -18.10 -11.75 -7.75
CA ASP A 111 -19.31 -12.41 -8.26
C ASP A 111 -19.10 -13.89 -8.60
N SER A 112 -17.88 -14.39 -8.47
CA SER A 112 -17.49 -15.76 -8.77
C SER A 112 -16.35 -16.20 -7.88
N ASP A 113 -16.17 -17.51 -7.75
CA ASP A 113 -15.02 -18.08 -7.04
C ASP A 113 -14.00 -18.61 -8.06
N VAL A 114 -12.72 -18.40 -7.75
CA VAL A 114 -11.60 -18.96 -8.51
C VAL A 114 -11.10 -20.19 -7.77
N PRO A 115 -11.09 -21.38 -8.40
CA PRO A 115 -10.56 -22.59 -7.81
C PRO A 115 -9.14 -22.41 -7.28
N GLN A 116 -8.81 -23.06 -6.16
CA GLN A 116 -7.52 -22.86 -5.50
C GLN A 116 -6.33 -23.18 -6.41
N ASP A 117 -6.40 -24.21 -7.24
CA ASP A 117 -5.33 -24.58 -8.16
C ASP A 117 -5.14 -23.52 -9.26
N GLU A 118 -6.22 -22.90 -9.73
CA GLU A 118 -6.19 -21.78 -10.66
C GLU A 118 -5.58 -20.53 -10.01
N ARG A 119 -5.84 -20.26 -8.72
CA ARG A 119 -5.19 -19.17 -7.97
C ARG A 119 -3.68 -19.38 -7.83
N VAL A 120 -3.24 -20.62 -7.64
CA VAL A 120 -1.81 -20.98 -7.59
C VAL A 120 -1.16 -20.79 -8.95
N LYS A 121 -1.75 -21.32 -10.04
CA LYS A 121 -1.24 -21.11 -11.42
C LYS A 121 -1.18 -19.62 -11.77
N LEU A 122 -2.17 -18.83 -11.34
CA LEU A 122 -2.17 -17.38 -11.49
C LEU A 122 -0.97 -16.76 -10.79
N GLY A 123 -0.72 -17.11 -9.53
CA GLY A 123 0.43 -16.65 -8.77
C GLY A 123 1.75 -16.95 -9.46
N GLU A 124 1.95 -18.18 -9.92
CA GLU A 124 3.16 -18.61 -10.63
C GLU A 124 3.36 -17.85 -11.95
N TRP A 125 2.30 -17.73 -12.76
CA TRP A 125 2.36 -17.01 -14.04
C TRP A 125 2.68 -15.52 -13.86
N LEU A 126 2.05 -14.87 -12.88
CA LEU A 126 2.32 -13.47 -12.52
C LEU A 126 3.74 -13.28 -11.98
N ALA A 127 4.22 -14.21 -11.15
CA ALA A 127 5.59 -14.18 -10.64
C ALA A 127 6.64 -14.37 -11.75
N CYS A 128 6.29 -15.03 -12.85
CA CYS A 128 7.11 -15.10 -14.07
C CYS A 128 7.06 -13.82 -14.93
N GLY A 129 6.36 -12.77 -14.51
CA GLY A 129 6.20 -11.55 -15.28
C GLY A 129 5.08 -11.61 -16.32
N ALA A 130 4.14 -12.55 -16.16
CA ALA A 130 3.01 -12.76 -17.06
C ALA A 130 3.43 -12.93 -18.54
N PRO A 131 4.37 -13.85 -18.86
CA PRO A 131 5.02 -13.93 -20.17
C PRO A 131 4.03 -14.02 -21.34
#